data_AF-A0A9F5IYM3-F1
#
_entry.id   AF-A0A9F5IYM3-F1
#
_cell.length_a   1.000
_cell.length_b   1.000
_cell.length_c   1.000
_cell.angle_alpha   90.00
_cell.angle_beta   90.00
_cell.angle_gamma   90.00
#
_symmetry.space_group_name_H-M   'P 1'
#
loop_
_entity.id
_entity.type
_entity.pdbx_description
1 polymer ?
#
loop_
_entity_poly.entity_id
_entity_poly.type
_entity_poly.pdbx_seq_one_letter_code
_entity_poly.pdbx_strand_id
1 'polypeptide(L)'
;MFLPKLFQSQGCFLSDIETPAFAIALKNLYHSEPEVNEEDVLGILAAAEVLQFPSLFQKCIQVMRRSICSANVCRYYTAGCKYKQPSLITDCERWIEVNLVPQLGSQIYLRKLPLELLQKVLKSPRLFTINEFFLLRTALCWVFLQQNPKIQIIPSYDTVLTYFSSLPKICAFLEREEGQRYIAIFQSLRLHGITSSKHLEELWKINFFPLPWLTRILSDHYHALENGGDMVFQADFNTQAVRFGLVLTQEPRYHAEVISIYGFFFEIKAIKHDASAYSFYMQRVRHADPIISYFTAERSPVSLKQEREVKYEIKAQCQIDGKWEEFTTERLTQRFGVKKPSSKSKVLKASIPSVPIYVTFSLLFPSS
;
A
#
# COMPACT_ATOMS: atom_id res chain seq x y z
N MET A 1 -34.26 -37.01 12.43
CA MET A 1 -33.77 -37.24 13.82
C MET A 1 -32.24 -37.20 13.96
N PHE A 2 -31.46 -37.04 12.86
CA PHE A 2 -29.98 -36.98 12.91
C PHE A 2 -29.39 -35.58 13.13
N LEU A 3 -30.16 -34.51 12.88
CA LEU A 3 -29.71 -33.13 13.07
C LEU A 3 -29.40 -32.80 14.54
N PRO A 4 -30.25 -33.09 15.55
CA PRO A 4 -30.06 -32.59 16.91
C PRO A 4 -28.82 -33.13 17.64
N LYS A 5 -28.32 -34.32 17.27
CA LYS A 5 -27.16 -34.94 17.93
C LYS A 5 -25.80 -34.42 17.44
N LEU A 6 -25.72 -33.84 16.24
CA LEU A 6 -24.55 -33.09 15.76
C LEU A 6 -24.45 -31.71 16.43
N PHE A 7 -25.58 -31.11 16.80
CA PHE A 7 -25.63 -29.77 17.43
C PHE A 7 -25.13 -29.72 18.89
N GLN A 8 -25.06 -30.85 19.60
CA GLN A 8 -24.72 -30.88 21.04
C GLN A 8 -23.24 -31.16 21.36
N SER A 9 -22.42 -31.67 20.43
CA SER A 9 -21.03 -32.06 20.72
C SER A 9 -19.97 -31.03 20.34
N GLN A 10 -20.32 -29.93 19.65
CA GLN A 10 -19.38 -28.93 19.13
C GLN A 10 -19.79 -27.48 19.47
N GLY A 11 -20.13 -27.23 20.74
CA GLY A 11 -20.71 -25.97 21.25
C GLY A 11 -19.88 -24.67 21.08
N CYS A 12 -18.77 -24.67 20.34
CA CYS A 12 -17.99 -23.47 20.02
C CYS A 12 -17.90 -23.14 18.51
N PHE A 13 -18.42 -23.99 17.61
CA PHE A 13 -18.23 -23.81 16.16
C PHE A 13 -19.42 -23.20 15.40
N LEU A 14 -20.58 -23.04 16.05
CA LEU A 14 -21.86 -22.79 15.38
C LEU A 14 -22.37 -21.34 15.40
N SER A 15 -21.66 -20.39 16.03
CA SER A 15 -22.09 -18.97 16.00
C SER A 15 -21.97 -18.33 14.61
N ASP A 16 -21.25 -18.97 13.69
CA ASP A 16 -20.82 -18.38 12.42
C ASP A 16 -21.52 -19.01 11.19
N ILE A 17 -22.44 -19.96 11.36
CA ILE A 17 -23.08 -20.68 10.25
C ILE A 17 -24.48 -20.13 10.03
N GLU A 18 -24.65 -19.34 8.97
CA GLU A 18 -25.97 -18.94 8.50
C GLU A 18 -26.71 -20.17 7.94
N THR A 19 -27.97 -20.34 8.34
CA THR A 19 -28.83 -21.46 7.92
C THR A 19 -28.86 -21.71 6.40
N PRO A 20 -28.86 -20.67 5.53
CA PRO A 20 -28.79 -20.85 4.08
C PRO A 20 -27.48 -21.51 3.62
N ALA A 21 -26.34 -21.11 4.16
CA ALA A 21 -25.04 -21.62 3.75
C ALA A 21 -24.86 -23.11 4.08
N PHE A 22 -25.41 -23.55 5.22
CA PHE A 22 -25.42 -24.97 5.58
C PHE A 22 -26.31 -25.79 4.66
N ALA A 23 -27.47 -25.26 4.26
CA ALA A 23 -28.35 -25.92 3.29
C ALA A 23 -27.68 -26.06 1.91
N ILE A 24 -26.94 -25.04 1.47
CA ILE A 24 -26.15 -25.09 0.22
C ILE A 24 -25.04 -26.14 0.33
N ALA A 25 -24.37 -26.26 1.47
CA ALA A 25 -23.36 -27.29 1.68
C ALA A 25 -23.95 -28.71 1.64
N LEU A 26 -25.13 -28.92 2.23
CA LEU A 26 -25.87 -30.20 2.14
C LEU A 26 -26.33 -30.50 0.72
N LYS A 27 -26.80 -29.49 -0.04
CA LYS A 27 -27.17 -29.64 -1.45
C LYS A 27 -26.00 -30.17 -2.27
N ASN A 28 -24.80 -29.66 -2.02
CA ASN A 28 -23.57 -30.08 -2.70
C ASN A 28 -23.15 -31.53 -2.43
N LEU A 29 -23.68 -32.19 -1.40
CA LEU A 29 -23.46 -33.63 -1.20
C LEU A 29 -24.12 -34.49 -2.28
N TYR A 30 -25.13 -33.95 -2.97
CA TYR A 30 -25.88 -34.64 -4.02
C TYR A 30 -25.39 -34.28 -5.44
N HIS A 31 -24.41 -33.38 -5.56
CA HIS A 31 -23.85 -32.98 -6.85
C HIS A 31 -22.50 -33.66 -7.11
N SER A 32 -22.24 -33.97 -8.37
CA SER A 32 -20.94 -34.51 -8.81
C SER A 32 -19.82 -33.46 -8.72
N GLU A 33 -20.14 -32.19 -8.95
CA GLU A 33 -19.22 -31.07 -8.83
C GLU A 33 -19.75 -30.01 -7.85
N PRO A 34 -18.92 -29.50 -6.91
CA PRO A 34 -19.38 -28.51 -5.96
C PRO A 34 -19.60 -27.14 -6.61
N GLU A 35 -20.81 -26.59 -6.42
CA GLU A 35 -21.22 -25.24 -6.82
C GLU A 35 -21.16 -24.30 -5.61
N VAL A 36 -20.40 -23.21 -5.75
CA VAL A 36 -20.15 -22.24 -4.67
C VAL A 36 -20.28 -20.83 -5.23
N ASN A 37 -21.17 -20.04 -4.63
CA ASN A 37 -21.36 -18.63 -4.95
C ASN A 37 -20.43 -17.74 -4.11
N GLU A 38 -19.97 -16.63 -4.66
CA GLU A 38 -19.03 -15.71 -4.00
C GLU A 38 -19.62 -15.03 -2.76
N GLU A 39 -20.93 -14.74 -2.76
CA GLU A 39 -21.62 -14.05 -1.67
C GLU A 39 -21.65 -14.89 -0.39
N ASP A 40 -21.96 -16.18 -0.53
CA ASP A 40 -22.14 -17.13 0.59
C ASP A 40 -20.87 -17.92 0.92
N VAL A 41 -19.77 -17.71 0.18
CA VAL A 41 -18.58 -18.59 0.22
C VAL A 41 -18.00 -18.78 1.62
N LEU A 42 -18.04 -17.74 2.46
CA LEU A 42 -17.55 -17.81 3.84
C LEU A 42 -18.40 -18.75 4.71
N GLY A 43 -19.72 -18.67 4.59
CA GLY A 43 -20.63 -19.56 5.31
C GLY A 43 -20.53 -20.99 4.79
N ILE A 44 -20.41 -21.17 3.47
CA ILE A 44 -20.27 -22.49 2.85
C ILE A 44 -18.94 -23.13 3.26
N LEU A 45 -17.84 -22.37 3.32
CA LEU A 45 -16.55 -22.85 3.83
C LEU A 45 -16.67 -23.34 5.28
N ALA A 46 -17.35 -22.59 6.15
CA ALA A 46 -17.56 -22.99 7.54
C ALA A 46 -18.42 -24.26 7.64
N ALA A 47 -19.48 -24.37 6.84
CA ALA A 47 -20.31 -25.56 6.78
C ALA A 47 -19.54 -26.78 6.23
N ALA A 48 -18.71 -26.60 5.20
CA ALA A 48 -17.88 -27.65 4.62
C ALA A 48 -16.87 -28.20 5.64
N GLU A 49 -16.29 -27.35 6.49
CA GLU A 49 -15.43 -27.78 7.59
C GLU A 49 -16.20 -28.62 8.62
N VAL A 50 -17.38 -28.16 9.06
CA VAL A 50 -18.21 -28.91 10.03
C VAL A 50 -18.68 -30.26 9.47
N LEU A 51 -19.06 -30.29 8.19
CA LEU A 51 -19.48 -31.51 7.49
C LEU A 51 -18.30 -32.40 7.10
N GLN A 52 -17.05 -31.95 7.30
CA GLN A 52 -15.83 -32.63 6.87
C GLN A 52 -15.90 -32.99 5.38
N PHE A 53 -16.24 -32.01 4.53
CA PHE A 53 -16.42 -32.16 3.09
C PHE A 53 -15.26 -31.51 2.31
N PRO A 54 -14.16 -32.24 2.02
CA PRO A 54 -12.91 -31.60 1.58
C PRO A 54 -12.98 -31.02 0.17
N SER A 55 -13.71 -31.64 -0.75
CA SER A 55 -13.82 -31.13 -2.13
C SER A 55 -14.59 -29.81 -2.18
N LEU A 56 -15.68 -29.68 -1.41
CA LEU A 56 -16.40 -28.43 -1.26
C LEU A 56 -15.53 -27.37 -0.57
N PHE A 57 -14.82 -27.74 0.49
CA PHE A 57 -13.91 -26.83 1.19
C PHE A 57 -12.84 -26.27 0.23
N GLN A 58 -12.17 -27.12 -0.54
CA GLN A 58 -11.16 -26.68 -1.52
C GLN A 58 -11.76 -25.82 -2.64
N LYS A 59 -13.00 -26.12 -3.07
CA LYS A 59 -13.72 -25.29 -4.04
C LYS A 59 -13.98 -23.88 -3.48
N CYS A 60 -14.41 -23.76 -2.22
CA CYS A 60 -14.58 -22.46 -1.55
C CYS A 60 -13.27 -21.68 -1.54
N ILE A 61 -12.15 -22.31 -1.17
CA ILE A 61 -10.84 -21.64 -1.20
C ILE A 61 -10.47 -21.17 -2.61
N GLN A 62 -10.74 -21.98 -3.65
CA GLN A 62 -10.50 -21.58 -5.03
C GLN A 62 -11.33 -20.35 -5.44
N VAL A 63 -12.61 -20.32 -5.08
CA VAL A 63 -13.51 -19.19 -5.36
C VAL A 63 -13.01 -17.95 -4.63
N MET A 64 -12.75 -18.04 -3.32
CA MET A 64 -12.26 -16.92 -2.51
C MET A 64 -10.97 -16.30 -3.06
N ARG A 65 -10.03 -17.13 -3.54
CA ARG A 65 -8.76 -16.66 -4.11
C ARG A 65 -8.95 -15.89 -5.42
N ARG A 66 -9.97 -16.23 -6.21
CA ARG A 66 -10.27 -15.60 -7.50
C ARG A 66 -11.06 -14.30 -7.35
N SER A 67 -11.85 -14.16 -6.29
CA SER A 67 -12.76 -13.04 -6.07
C SER A 67 -12.28 -12.05 -5.01
N ILE A 68 -10.98 -12.00 -4.69
CA ILE A 68 -10.45 -11.06 -3.69
C ILE A 68 -10.66 -9.61 -4.16
N CYS A 69 -11.33 -8.82 -3.33
CA CYS A 69 -11.57 -7.40 -3.52
C CYS A 69 -11.58 -6.65 -2.18
N SER A 70 -11.69 -5.32 -2.23
CA SER A 70 -11.71 -4.46 -1.04
C SER A 70 -12.79 -4.82 -0.01
N ALA A 71 -13.94 -5.31 -0.46
CA ALA A 71 -15.09 -5.64 0.40
C ALA A 71 -14.93 -6.95 1.18
N ASN A 72 -14.11 -7.88 0.69
CA ASN A 72 -13.99 -9.23 1.24
C ASN A 72 -12.57 -9.57 1.72
N VAL A 73 -11.52 -8.86 1.29
CA VAL A 73 -10.12 -9.21 1.56
C VAL A 73 -9.80 -9.39 3.05
N CYS A 74 -10.32 -8.52 3.92
CA CYS A 74 -10.10 -8.64 5.36
C CYS A 74 -10.80 -9.88 5.94
N ARG A 75 -12.02 -10.18 5.49
CA ARG A 75 -12.78 -11.36 5.93
C ARG A 75 -12.13 -12.65 5.42
N TYR A 76 -11.69 -12.65 4.17
CA TYR A 76 -10.97 -13.78 3.57
C TYR A 76 -9.63 -14.03 4.25
N TYR A 77 -8.89 -12.98 4.62
CA TYR A 77 -7.68 -13.12 5.41
C TYR A 77 -7.96 -13.75 6.78
N THR A 78 -8.97 -13.24 7.51
CA THR A 78 -9.36 -13.81 8.82
C THR A 78 -9.78 -15.28 8.68
N ALA A 79 -10.55 -15.63 7.65
CA ALA A 79 -10.90 -17.02 7.37
C ALA A 79 -9.67 -17.87 7.03
N GLY A 80 -8.75 -17.37 6.20
CA GLY A 80 -7.49 -18.02 5.88
C GLY A 80 -6.67 -18.34 7.13
N CYS A 81 -6.58 -17.40 8.07
CA CYS A 81 -5.95 -17.62 9.37
C CYS A 81 -6.70 -18.66 10.21
N LYS A 82 -8.03 -18.55 10.33
CA LYS A 82 -8.89 -19.45 11.11
C LYS A 82 -8.77 -20.91 10.64
N TYR A 83 -8.83 -21.13 9.33
CA TYR A 83 -8.78 -22.45 8.70
C TYR A 83 -7.37 -22.86 8.23
N LYS A 84 -6.32 -22.11 8.64
CA LYS A 84 -4.91 -22.38 8.34
C LYS A 84 -4.61 -22.61 6.84
N GLN A 85 -5.14 -21.74 5.98
CA GLN A 85 -4.98 -21.81 4.52
C GLN A 85 -3.93 -20.80 4.02
N PRO A 86 -2.65 -21.20 3.90
CA PRO A 86 -1.55 -20.28 3.61
C PRO A 86 -1.64 -19.64 2.22
N SER A 87 -2.18 -20.34 1.23
CA SER A 87 -2.36 -19.79 -0.12
C SER A 87 -3.35 -18.61 -0.12
N LEU A 88 -4.45 -18.73 0.62
CA LEU A 88 -5.43 -17.65 0.74
C LEU A 88 -4.86 -16.46 1.52
N ILE A 89 -4.16 -16.73 2.63
CA ILE A 89 -3.46 -15.69 3.41
C ILE A 89 -2.50 -14.90 2.52
N THR A 90 -1.68 -15.60 1.74
CA THR A 90 -0.67 -14.99 0.86
C THR A 90 -1.33 -14.14 -0.23
N ASP A 91 -2.41 -14.63 -0.86
CA ASP A 91 -3.12 -13.89 -1.90
C ASP A 91 -3.81 -12.63 -1.34
N CYS A 92 -4.38 -12.71 -0.11
CA CYS A 92 -4.94 -11.56 0.60
C CYS A 92 -3.86 -10.52 0.96
N GLU A 93 -2.73 -10.96 1.53
CA GLU A 93 -1.59 -10.08 1.84
C GLU A 93 -1.09 -9.38 0.58
N ARG A 94 -0.93 -10.15 -0.50
CA ARG A 94 -0.46 -9.64 -1.78
C ARG A 94 -1.43 -8.60 -2.36
N TRP A 95 -2.74 -8.86 -2.29
CA TRP A 95 -3.74 -7.91 -2.75
C TRP A 95 -3.65 -6.59 -1.97
N ILE A 96 -3.49 -6.64 -0.65
CA ILE A 96 -3.40 -5.44 0.20
C ILE A 96 -2.09 -4.69 -0.05
N GLU A 97 -0.95 -5.38 -0.24
CA GLU A 97 0.32 -4.72 -0.58
C GLU A 97 0.21 -3.80 -1.81
N VAL A 98 -0.59 -4.16 -2.81
CA VAL A 98 -0.75 -3.33 -4.01
C VAL A 98 -1.90 -2.32 -3.86
N ASN A 99 -2.95 -2.69 -3.13
CA ASN A 99 -4.22 -1.96 -3.13
C ASN A 99 -4.53 -1.20 -1.83
N LEU A 100 -3.63 -1.20 -0.83
CA LEU A 100 -3.84 -0.52 0.46
C LEU A 100 -4.19 0.96 0.27
N VAL A 101 -3.37 1.70 -0.49
CA VAL A 101 -3.58 3.13 -0.76
C VAL A 101 -4.58 3.36 -1.90
N PRO A 102 -4.43 2.75 -3.10
CA PRO A 102 -5.24 3.15 -4.26
C PRO A 102 -6.70 2.66 -4.22
N GLN A 103 -7.00 1.55 -3.54
CA GLN A 103 -8.37 1.03 -3.48
C GLN A 103 -8.91 0.99 -2.04
N LEU A 104 -8.26 0.24 -1.14
CA LEU A 104 -8.77 0.00 0.22
C LEU A 104 -8.85 1.30 1.04
N GLY A 105 -7.88 2.19 0.91
CA GLY A 105 -7.81 3.47 1.62
C GLY A 105 -8.96 4.43 1.31
N SER A 106 -9.65 4.22 0.18
CA SER A 106 -10.82 5.01 -0.24
C SER A 106 -12.16 4.43 0.20
N GLN A 107 -12.15 3.27 0.88
CA GLN A 107 -13.37 2.53 1.19
C GLN A 107 -13.52 2.30 2.70
N ILE A 108 -14.76 2.28 3.17
CA ILE A 108 -15.07 2.04 4.59
C ILE A 108 -14.51 0.71 5.10
N TYR A 109 -14.32 -0.28 4.22
CA TYR A 109 -13.75 -1.60 4.55
C TYR A 109 -12.35 -1.53 5.16
N LEU A 110 -11.60 -0.43 4.98
CA LEU A 110 -10.33 -0.18 5.67
C LEU A 110 -10.44 -0.43 7.19
N ARG A 111 -11.58 -0.10 7.81
CA ARG A 111 -11.82 -0.32 9.25
C ARG A 111 -11.72 -1.78 9.70
N LYS A 112 -11.92 -2.73 8.77
CA LYS A 112 -11.91 -4.18 9.05
C LYS A 112 -10.50 -4.76 8.96
N LEU A 113 -9.52 -3.97 8.54
CA LEU A 113 -8.13 -4.40 8.40
C LEU A 113 -7.50 -4.65 9.79
N PRO A 114 -7.05 -5.87 10.11
CA PRO A 114 -6.38 -6.16 11.37
C PRO A 114 -5.05 -5.42 11.53
N LEU A 115 -4.74 -5.01 12.77
CA LEU A 115 -3.49 -4.32 13.14
C LEU A 115 -2.24 -5.09 12.66
N GLU A 116 -2.16 -6.38 12.97
CA GLU A 116 -1.02 -7.23 12.60
C GLU A 116 -0.80 -7.31 11.08
N LEU A 117 -1.89 -7.39 10.32
CA LEU A 117 -1.84 -7.44 8.86
C LEU A 117 -1.38 -6.10 8.29
N LEU A 118 -1.90 -4.98 8.80
CA LEU A 118 -1.44 -3.65 8.40
C LEU A 118 0.06 -3.48 8.68
N GLN A 119 0.52 -3.85 9.87
CA GLN A 119 1.94 -3.78 10.23
C GLN A 119 2.80 -4.65 9.30
N LYS A 120 2.36 -5.87 8.97
CA LYS A 120 3.07 -6.76 8.04
C LYS A 120 3.17 -6.15 6.65
N VAL A 121 2.06 -5.60 6.13
CA VAL A 121 2.01 -4.96 4.82
C VAL A 121 2.89 -3.72 4.75
N LEU A 122 2.89 -2.86 5.78
CA LEU A 122 3.71 -1.65 5.81
C LEU A 122 5.21 -1.93 5.76
N LYS A 123 5.65 -3.06 6.32
CA LYS A 123 7.04 -3.52 6.27
C LYS A 123 7.40 -4.22 4.95
N SER A 124 6.43 -4.53 4.10
CA SER A 124 6.68 -5.26 2.86
C SER A 124 7.41 -4.39 1.83
N PRO A 125 8.52 -4.87 1.22
CA PRO A 125 9.19 -4.17 0.12
C PRO A 125 8.37 -4.17 -1.19
N ARG A 126 7.24 -4.90 -1.20
CA ARG A 126 6.32 -4.97 -2.32
C ARG A 126 5.14 -4.00 -2.19
N LEU A 127 5.03 -3.29 -1.07
CA LEU A 127 3.99 -2.30 -0.84
C LEU A 127 4.06 -1.18 -1.88
N PHE A 128 2.97 -1.02 -2.62
CA PHE A 128 2.77 0.09 -3.52
C PHE A 128 2.19 1.31 -2.77
N THR A 129 2.74 2.49 -3.04
CA THR A 129 2.15 3.76 -2.66
C THR A 129 2.46 4.82 -3.71
N ILE A 130 1.54 5.76 -3.91
CA ILE A 130 1.73 6.91 -4.82
C ILE A 130 2.86 7.81 -4.28
N ASN A 131 2.85 8.07 -2.97
CA ASN A 131 3.97 8.67 -2.24
C ASN A 131 3.84 8.35 -0.73
N GLU A 132 4.86 8.68 0.05
CA GLU A 132 4.86 8.38 1.50
C GLU A 132 3.78 9.17 2.27
N PHE A 133 3.36 10.33 1.78
CA PHE A 133 2.32 11.12 2.41
C PHE A 133 0.93 10.50 2.27
N PHE A 134 0.56 9.97 1.10
CA PHE A 134 -0.71 9.24 0.93
C PHE A 134 -0.77 7.96 1.77
N LEU A 135 0.37 7.29 1.96
CA LEU A 135 0.46 6.14 2.86
C LEU A 135 0.21 6.56 4.32
N LEU A 136 0.83 7.66 4.76
CA LEU A 136 0.59 8.25 6.07
C LEU A 136 -0.90 8.61 6.26
N ARG A 137 -1.53 9.27 5.27
CA ARG A 137 -2.96 9.61 5.31
C ARG A 137 -3.84 8.38 5.47
N THR A 138 -3.51 7.31 4.76
CA THR A 138 -4.23 6.02 4.86
C THR A 138 -4.09 5.43 6.26
N ALA A 139 -2.89 5.45 6.84
CA ALA A 139 -2.64 4.96 8.21
C ALA A 139 -3.39 5.79 9.27
N LEU A 140 -3.37 7.13 9.15
CA LEU A 140 -4.12 8.03 10.04
C LEU A 140 -5.64 7.79 9.93
N CYS A 141 -6.16 7.64 8.71
CA CYS A 141 -7.57 7.30 8.48
C CYS A 141 -7.94 5.97 9.12
N TRP A 142 -7.09 4.95 8.98
CA TRP A 142 -7.30 3.66 9.63
C TRP A 142 -7.38 3.80 11.16
N VAL A 143 -6.43 4.51 11.80
CA VAL A 143 -6.47 4.76 13.25
C VAL A 143 -7.75 5.49 13.66
N PHE A 144 -8.14 6.53 12.92
CA PHE A 144 -9.38 7.25 13.16
C PHE A 144 -10.61 6.33 13.13
N LEU A 145 -10.68 5.42 12.16
CA LEU A 145 -11.76 4.42 12.07
C LEU A 145 -11.75 3.41 13.22
N GLN A 146 -10.57 3.06 13.76
CA GLN A 146 -10.45 2.22 14.95
C GLN A 146 -10.96 2.94 16.21
N GLN A 147 -10.65 4.24 16.35
CA GLN A 147 -11.10 5.05 17.50
C GLN A 147 -12.59 5.41 17.44
N ASN A 148 -13.19 5.41 16.25
CA ASN A 148 -14.56 5.85 16.04
C ASN A 148 -15.42 4.73 15.41
N PRO A 149 -15.71 3.64 16.16
CA PRO A 149 -16.38 2.46 15.60
C PRO A 149 -17.82 2.71 15.13
N LYS A 150 -18.44 3.82 15.56
CA LYS A 150 -19.79 4.21 15.13
C LYS A 150 -19.83 4.74 13.69
N ILE A 151 -18.70 5.19 13.14
CA ILE A 151 -18.63 5.74 11.79
C ILE A 151 -18.76 4.62 10.75
N GLN A 152 -19.68 4.78 9.82
CA GLN A 152 -19.99 3.80 8.76
C GLN A 152 -19.69 4.31 7.34
N ILE A 153 -19.11 5.51 7.23
CA ILE A 153 -18.72 6.11 5.95
C ILE A 153 -17.23 6.46 5.98
N ILE A 154 -16.57 6.42 4.82
CA ILE A 154 -15.17 6.83 4.73
C ILE A 154 -15.08 8.34 5.05
N PRO A 155 -14.29 8.76 6.06
CA PRO A 155 -14.18 10.17 6.39
C PRO A 155 -13.34 10.90 5.34
N SER A 156 -13.62 12.19 5.15
CA SER A 156 -12.70 13.06 4.42
C SER A 156 -11.38 13.20 5.20
N TYR A 157 -10.30 13.53 4.51
CA TYR A 157 -9.01 13.75 5.17
C TYR A 157 -9.04 14.94 6.13
N ASP A 158 -9.75 16.02 5.79
CA ASP A 158 -9.92 17.18 6.68
C ASP A 158 -10.63 16.82 7.98
N THR A 159 -11.61 15.90 7.93
CA THR A 159 -12.28 15.39 9.13
C THR A 159 -11.29 14.67 10.04
N VAL A 160 -10.43 13.82 9.46
CA VAL A 160 -9.38 13.09 10.22
C VAL A 160 -8.38 14.06 10.84
N LEU A 161 -7.91 15.05 10.05
CA LEU A 161 -6.98 16.08 10.51
C LEU A 161 -7.58 16.91 11.65
N THR A 162 -8.82 17.36 11.49
CA THR A 162 -9.56 18.14 12.49
C THR A 162 -9.72 17.35 13.79
N TYR A 163 -10.11 16.07 13.69
CA TYR A 163 -10.25 15.21 14.86
C TYR A 163 -8.96 15.16 15.69
N PHE A 164 -7.84 14.76 15.08
CA PHE A 164 -6.58 14.66 15.82
C PHE A 164 -6.07 16.02 16.31
N SER A 165 -6.23 17.08 15.51
CA SER A 165 -5.81 18.44 15.90
C SER A 165 -6.63 19.03 17.05
N SER A 166 -7.89 18.59 17.22
CA SER A 166 -8.78 19.03 18.31
C SER A 166 -8.50 18.34 19.65
N LEU A 167 -7.69 17.28 19.66
CA LEU A 167 -7.35 16.57 20.89
C LEU A 167 -6.53 17.46 21.83
N PRO A 168 -6.64 17.27 23.17
CA PRO A 168 -5.88 18.05 24.15
C PRO A 168 -4.37 18.08 23.85
N LYS A 169 -3.77 19.27 23.76
CA LYS A 169 -2.35 19.45 23.38
C LYS A 169 -1.37 19.21 24.54
N ILE A 170 -1.75 18.39 25.52
CA ILE A 170 -0.90 18.03 26.66
C ILE A 170 0.24 17.10 26.20
N CYS A 171 -0.09 16.12 25.36
CA CYS A 171 0.85 15.21 24.70
C CYS A 171 0.29 14.76 23.34
N ALA A 172 1.17 14.25 22.49
CA ALA A 172 0.80 13.74 21.18
C ALA A 172 -0.05 12.47 21.29
N PHE A 173 -0.93 12.21 20.32
CA PHE A 173 -1.80 11.02 20.35
C PHE A 173 -1.04 9.71 20.57
N LEU A 174 0.11 9.51 19.89
CA LEU A 174 0.91 8.28 20.02
C LEU A 174 1.54 8.08 21.42
N GLU A 175 1.66 9.14 22.22
CA GLU A 175 2.20 9.06 23.59
C GLU A 175 1.13 8.67 24.61
N ARG A 176 -0.15 8.75 24.24
CA ARG A 176 -1.29 8.36 25.07
C ARG A 176 -1.41 6.84 25.15
N GLU A 177 -2.01 6.34 26.22
CA GLU A 177 -2.27 4.91 26.43
C GLU A 177 -2.99 4.26 25.23
N GLU A 178 -4.00 4.95 24.69
CA GLU A 178 -4.77 4.47 23.53
C GLU A 178 -3.94 4.44 22.22
N GLY A 179 -2.93 5.31 22.12
CA GLY A 179 -2.08 5.50 20.94
C GLY A 179 -0.89 4.55 20.86
N GLN A 180 -0.40 4.07 22.00
CA GLN A 180 0.83 3.24 22.09
C GLN A 180 0.77 1.99 21.21
N ARG A 181 -0.41 1.35 21.10
CA ARG A 181 -0.60 0.16 20.27
C ARG A 181 -0.31 0.40 18.77
N TYR A 182 -0.33 1.65 18.32
CA TYR A 182 -0.11 2.00 16.91
C TYR A 182 1.32 2.41 16.58
N ILE A 183 2.20 2.58 17.59
CA ILE A 183 3.57 3.06 17.40
C ILE A 183 4.31 2.25 16.32
N ALA A 184 4.20 0.92 16.37
CA ALA A 184 4.89 0.03 15.44
C ALA A 184 4.48 0.21 13.96
N ILE A 185 3.22 0.57 13.70
CA ILE A 185 2.75 0.92 12.35
C ILE A 185 3.47 2.17 11.87
N PHE A 186 3.48 3.24 12.67
CA PHE A 186 4.05 4.53 12.23
C PHE A 186 5.57 4.51 12.18
N GLN A 187 6.24 3.67 12.97
CA GLN A 187 7.68 3.39 12.82
C GLN A 187 8.03 2.66 11.53
N SER A 188 7.06 1.94 10.95
CA SER A 188 7.25 1.25 9.66
C SER A 188 7.08 2.19 8.46
N LEU A 189 6.59 3.42 8.68
CA LEU A 189 6.43 4.43 7.63
C LEU A 189 7.74 5.18 7.38
N ARG A 190 7.96 5.56 6.12
CA ARG A 190 9.13 6.32 5.68
C ARG A 190 8.84 7.82 5.78
N LEU A 191 8.65 8.32 7.00
CA LEU A 191 8.26 9.72 7.23
C LEU A 191 9.28 10.72 6.69
N HIS A 192 10.57 10.34 6.65
CA HIS A 192 11.64 11.12 6.00
C HIS A 192 11.46 11.27 4.48
N GLY A 193 10.60 10.47 3.85
CA GLY A 193 10.23 10.62 2.44
C GLY A 193 9.21 11.72 2.16
N ILE A 194 8.68 12.39 3.20
CA ILE A 194 7.72 13.50 3.07
C ILE A 194 8.50 14.81 2.98
N THR A 195 8.87 15.21 1.77
CA THR A 195 9.75 16.37 1.52
C THR A 195 9.02 17.68 1.21
N SER A 196 7.70 17.62 1.00
CA SER A 196 6.87 18.81 0.71
C SER A 196 6.69 19.67 1.96
N SER A 197 6.98 20.96 1.85
CA SER A 197 6.78 21.93 2.95
C SER A 197 5.33 21.99 3.42
N LYS A 198 4.36 21.98 2.49
CA LYS A 198 2.92 21.95 2.82
C LYS A 198 2.57 20.73 3.67
N HIS A 199 3.06 19.55 3.28
CA HIS A 199 2.81 18.33 4.03
C HIS A 199 3.52 18.33 5.39
N LEU A 200 4.75 18.83 5.48
CA LEU A 200 5.48 18.95 6.75
C LEU A 200 4.77 19.89 7.74
N GLU A 201 4.21 21.00 7.25
CA GLU A 201 3.38 21.89 8.09
C GLU A 201 2.14 21.15 8.64
N GLU A 202 1.51 20.28 7.85
CA GLU A 202 0.40 19.44 8.31
C GLU A 202 0.84 18.44 9.38
N LEU A 203 2.00 17.78 9.20
CA LEU A 203 2.57 16.87 10.20
C LEU A 203 2.87 17.58 11.54
N TRP A 204 3.18 18.88 11.51
CA TRP A 204 3.40 19.67 12.71
C TRP A 204 2.10 20.13 13.38
N LYS A 205 1.07 20.44 12.58
CA LYS A 205 -0.23 20.89 13.08
C LYS A 205 -1.05 19.75 13.68
N ILE A 206 -0.91 18.54 13.16
CA ILE A 206 -1.61 17.37 13.68
C ILE A 206 -1.05 16.98 15.05
N ASN A 207 -1.90 16.94 16.08
CA ASN A 207 -1.51 16.51 17.42
C ASN A 207 -1.42 14.96 17.50
N PHE A 208 -0.61 14.37 16.64
CA PHE A 208 -0.50 12.92 16.47
C PHE A 208 0.89 12.38 16.83
N PHE A 209 1.94 13.00 16.31
CA PHE A 209 3.31 12.52 16.44
C PHE A 209 4.02 13.11 17.66
N PRO A 210 4.83 12.30 18.38
CA PRO A 210 5.71 12.80 19.43
C PRO A 210 6.66 13.87 18.88
N LEU A 211 6.93 14.91 19.66
CA LEU A 211 7.85 15.98 19.27
C LEU A 211 9.24 15.45 18.86
N PRO A 212 9.86 14.47 19.54
CA PRO A 212 11.16 13.94 19.13
C PRO A 212 11.18 13.32 17.72
N TRP A 213 10.04 12.79 17.24
CA TRP A 213 9.94 12.23 15.89
C TRP A 213 9.91 13.34 14.85
N LEU A 214 9.12 14.38 15.08
CA LEU A 214 9.04 15.54 14.20
C LEU A 214 10.40 16.26 14.12
N THR A 215 11.07 16.44 15.27
CA THR A 215 12.42 17.02 15.31
C THR A 215 13.43 16.17 14.54
N ARG A 216 13.37 14.84 14.64
CA ARG A 216 14.22 13.94 13.83
C ARG A 216 13.99 14.16 12.34
N ILE A 217 12.74 14.15 11.90
CA ILE A 217 12.38 14.34 10.48
C ILE A 217 12.93 15.67 9.97
N LEU A 218 12.72 16.76 10.71
CA LEU A 218 13.23 18.08 10.34
C LEU A 218 14.76 18.14 10.33
N SER A 219 15.43 17.52 11.31
CA SER A 219 16.89 17.43 11.38
C SER A 219 17.45 16.66 10.17
N ASP A 220 16.84 15.52 9.81
CA ASP A 220 17.22 14.73 8.63
C ASP A 220 17.07 15.56 7.34
N HIS A 221 15.96 16.30 7.18
CA HIS A 221 15.77 17.18 6.03
C HIS A 221 16.76 18.33 5.99
N TYR A 222 17.03 18.97 7.13
CA TYR A 222 18.01 20.06 7.24
C TYR A 222 19.40 19.56 6.85
N HIS A 223 19.84 18.44 7.42
CA HIS A 223 21.13 17.82 7.08
C HIS A 223 21.21 17.45 5.60
N ALA A 224 20.16 16.87 5.02
CA ALA A 224 20.14 16.53 3.61
C ALA A 224 20.22 17.78 2.71
N LEU A 225 19.51 18.86 3.04
CA LEU A 225 19.57 20.12 2.28
C LEU A 225 20.95 20.77 2.35
N GLU A 226 21.54 20.87 3.54
CA GLU A 226 22.89 21.42 3.75
C GLU A 226 23.96 20.60 3.01
N ASN A 227 23.84 19.27 2.99
CA ASN A 227 24.79 18.37 2.33
C ASN A 227 24.43 18.08 0.85
N GLY A 228 23.69 18.98 0.20
CA GLY A 228 23.43 18.90 -1.25
C GLY A 228 22.61 17.68 -1.68
N GLY A 229 21.70 17.24 -0.81
CA GLY A 229 20.74 16.15 -0.98
C GLY A 229 21.13 14.82 -0.33
N ASP A 230 22.26 14.73 0.37
CA ASP A 230 22.76 13.46 0.91
C ASP A 230 21.86 12.94 2.05
N MET A 231 21.34 11.73 1.88
CA MET A 231 20.49 11.05 2.86
C MET A 231 21.35 10.23 3.84
N VAL A 232 22.23 10.91 4.57
CA VAL A 232 23.28 10.28 5.41
C VAL A 232 22.72 9.31 6.46
N PHE A 233 21.52 9.59 6.97
CA PHE A 233 20.87 8.75 7.98
C PHE A 233 20.06 7.58 7.39
N GLN A 234 20.01 7.46 6.06
CA GLN A 234 19.31 6.40 5.34
C GLN A 234 20.31 5.52 4.58
N ALA A 235 20.56 4.32 5.10
CA ALA A 235 21.50 3.35 4.54
C ALA A 235 20.79 2.14 3.89
N ASP A 236 19.69 1.68 4.48
CA ASP A 236 18.96 0.52 3.98
C ASP A 236 17.93 0.93 2.93
N PHE A 237 18.25 0.58 1.68
CA PHE A 237 17.38 0.84 0.55
C PHE A 237 16.00 0.20 0.68
N ASN A 238 15.90 -1.02 1.24
CA ASN A 238 14.64 -1.75 1.29
C ASN A 238 13.61 -1.06 2.19
N THR A 239 14.07 -0.45 3.27
CA THR A 239 13.22 0.17 4.29
C THR A 239 13.19 1.69 4.21
N GLN A 240 14.19 2.33 3.58
CA GLN A 240 14.36 3.79 3.64
C GLN A 240 14.37 4.49 2.27
N ALA A 241 14.39 3.79 1.14
CA ALA A 241 14.25 4.46 -0.16
C ALA A 241 12.90 5.20 -0.25
N VAL A 242 12.90 6.41 -0.77
CA VAL A 242 11.66 7.19 -0.97
C VAL A 242 10.94 6.65 -2.20
N ARG A 243 9.65 6.33 -2.06
CA ARG A 243 8.85 5.73 -3.13
C ARG A 243 7.97 6.76 -3.82
N PHE A 244 7.95 6.69 -5.14
CA PHE A 244 7.04 7.41 -6.01
C PHE A 244 6.29 6.41 -6.87
N GLY A 245 4.96 6.41 -6.81
CA GLY A 245 4.10 5.45 -7.46
C GLY A 245 3.34 6.05 -8.63
N LEU A 246 3.23 5.28 -9.71
CA LEU A 246 2.42 5.57 -10.89
C LEU A 246 1.38 4.46 -11.06
N VAL A 247 0.13 4.81 -11.31
CA VAL A 247 -0.93 3.84 -11.61
C VAL A 247 -1.42 4.06 -13.04
N LEU A 248 -1.32 3.02 -13.87
CA LEU A 248 -1.85 3.03 -15.23
C LEU A 248 -3.16 2.26 -15.26
N THR A 249 -4.28 2.94 -15.38
CA THR A 249 -5.63 2.34 -15.42
C THR A 249 -6.22 2.28 -16.82
N GLN A 250 -5.99 3.29 -17.67
CA GLN A 250 -6.38 3.33 -19.09
C GLN A 250 -5.37 4.16 -19.92
N GLU A 251 -5.39 3.92 -21.23
CA GLU A 251 -4.47 4.46 -22.24
C GLU A 251 -4.36 5.99 -22.20
N PRO A 252 -3.19 6.51 -21.83
CA PRO A 252 -2.41 7.07 -22.92
C PRO A 252 -1.21 6.18 -23.24
N ARG A 253 -0.74 6.28 -24.48
CA ARG A 253 0.56 5.69 -24.90
C ARG A 253 1.73 6.22 -24.07
N TYR A 254 1.52 7.32 -23.35
CA TYR A 254 2.52 8.04 -22.59
C TYR A 254 1.90 8.64 -21.32
N HIS A 255 2.48 8.33 -20.16
CA HIS A 255 2.18 8.98 -18.90
C HIS A 255 3.48 9.47 -18.26
N ALA A 256 3.48 10.70 -17.74
CA ALA A 256 4.63 11.26 -17.07
C ALA A 256 4.23 12.17 -15.91
N GLU A 257 5.01 12.09 -14.83
CA GLU A 257 4.84 12.94 -13.65
C GLU A 257 6.20 13.44 -13.18
N VAL A 258 6.24 14.66 -12.63
CA VAL A 258 7.47 15.20 -12.04
C VAL A 258 7.45 14.95 -10.53
N ILE A 259 8.56 14.41 -10.04
CA ILE A 259 8.84 14.17 -8.63
C ILE A 259 10.05 15.00 -8.22
N SER A 260 10.12 15.36 -6.92
CA SER A 260 11.21 16.16 -6.38
C SER A 260 11.72 15.62 -5.04
N ILE A 261 13.04 15.60 -4.89
CA ILE A 261 13.71 15.26 -3.63
C ILE A 261 14.86 16.25 -3.43
N TYR A 262 14.85 16.98 -2.31
CA TYR A 262 15.90 17.95 -1.94
C TYR A 262 16.35 18.87 -3.09
N GLY A 263 15.38 19.36 -3.87
CA GLY A 263 15.60 20.26 -5.00
C GLY A 263 16.17 19.64 -6.28
N PHE A 264 16.25 18.32 -6.34
CA PHE A 264 16.46 17.57 -7.58
C PHE A 264 15.10 17.13 -8.14
N PHE A 265 14.89 17.36 -9.42
CA PHE A 265 13.63 17.05 -10.11
C PHE A 265 13.84 15.91 -11.10
N PHE A 266 12.90 14.96 -11.12
CA PHE A 266 12.88 13.84 -12.05
C PHE A 266 11.50 13.73 -12.67
N GLU A 267 11.44 13.49 -13.97
CA GLU A 267 10.24 13.10 -14.66
C GLU A 267 10.22 11.57 -14.72
N ILE A 268 9.28 10.95 -14.00
CA ILE A 268 9.00 9.52 -14.10
C ILE A 268 8.08 9.27 -15.28
N LYS A 269 8.37 8.24 -16.08
CA LYS A 269 7.67 7.98 -17.34
C LYS A 269 7.24 6.55 -17.46
N ALA A 270 6.05 6.37 -18.03
CA ALA A 270 5.57 5.11 -18.58
C ALA A 270 5.19 5.32 -20.04
N ILE A 271 5.68 4.43 -20.91
CA ILE A 271 5.42 4.47 -22.35
C ILE A 271 4.93 3.10 -22.78
N LYS A 272 3.77 3.06 -23.45
CA LYS A 272 3.23 1.89 -24.14
C LYS A 272 3.66 1.96 -25.60
N HIS A 273 4.45 0.99 -26.05
CA HIS A 273 4.93 0.90 -27.44
C HIS A 273 3.92 0.15 -28.32
N ASP A 274 3.50 -1.03 -27.87
CA ASP A 274 2.57 -1.93 -28.56
C ASP A 274 1.47 -2.41 -27.61
N ALA A 275 0.68 -3.41 -28.00
CA ALA A 275 -0.44 -3.93 -27.21
C ALA A 275 -0.06 -4.29 -25.76
N SER A 276 1.10 -4.95 -25.57
CA SER A 276 1.60 -5.37 -24.25
C SER A 276 3.00 -4.84 -23.90
N ALA A 277 3.68 -4.13 -24.79
CA ALA A 277 5.07 -3.71 -24.56
C ALA A 277 5.13 -2.35 -23.84
N TYR A 278 5.60 -2.34 -22.59
CA TYR A 278 5.76 -1.14 -21.78
C TYR A 278 7.23 -0.83 -21.50
N SER A 279 7.53 0.46 -21.33
CA SER A 279 8.82 0.96 -20.86
C SER A 279 8.65 1.96 -19.75
N PHE A 280 9.38 1.76 -18.66
CA PHE A 280 9.40 2.64 -17.49
C PHE A 280 10.80 3.15 -17.24
N TYR A 281 10.94 4.45 -17.01
CA TYR A 281 12.22 5.07 -16.67
C TYR A 281 11.99 6.43 -16.01
N MET A 282 13.03 6.94 -15.36
CA MET A 282 13.05 8.31 -14.85
C MET A 282 14.12 9.14 -15.53
N GLN A 283 13.86 10.43 -15.67
CA GLN A 283 14.79 11.37 -16.30
C GLN A 283 14.95 12.61 -15.43
N ARG A 284 16.18 12.96 -15.08
CA ARG A 284 16.48 14.19 -14.36
C ARG A 284 16.16 15.41 -15.23
N VAL A 285 15.46 16.38 -14.64
CA VAL A 285 15.03 17.62 -15.29
C VAL A 285 15.68 18.82 -14.60
N ARG A 286 15.88 19.88 -15.38
CA ARG A 286 16.55 21.12 -15.00
C ARG A 286 15.54 22.04 -14.32
N HIS A 287 15.86 22.69 -13.20
CA HIS A 287 14.91 23.53 -12.46
C HIS A 287 14.23 24.65 -13.29
N ALA A 288 14.93 25.16 -14.31
CA ALA A 288 14.42 26.19 -15.23
C ALA A 288 13.58 25.61 -16.39
N ASP A 289 13.35 24.30 -16.42
CA ASP A 289 12.52 23.67 -17.43
C ASP A 289 11.06 24.09 -17.24
N PRO A 290 10.33 24.50 -18.30
CA PRO A 290 8.94 24.90 -18.21
C PRO A 290 8.02 23.88 -17.55
N ILE A 291 8.35 22.58 -17.63
CA ILE A 291 7.58 21.49 -17.00
C ILE A 291 7.58 21.63 -15.46
N ILE A 292 8.58 22.32 -14.89
CA ILE A 292 8.75 22.51 -13.44
C ILE A 292 8.12 23.81 -12.94
N SER A 293 7.74 24.75 -13.81
CA SER A 293 7.31 26.10 -13.40
C SER A 293 6.20 26.10 -12.34
N TYR A 294 5.28 25.14 -12.41
CA TYR A 294 4.23 24.91 -11.41
C TYR A 294 4.75 24.37 -10.06
N PHE A 295 5.75 23.49 -10.06
CA PHE A 295 6.36 22.89 -8.85
C PHE A 295 7.24 23.87 -8.07
N THR A 296 7.86 24.83 -8.76
CA THR A 296 8.76 25.83 -8.16
C THR A 296 8.04 27.09 -7.68
N ALA A 297 6.74 27.23 -7.93
CA ALA A 297 6.04 28.50 -7.81
C ALA A 297 5.90 29.06 -6.39
N GLU A 298 6.07 28.26 -5.31
CA GLU A 298 5.71 28.79 -3.97
C GLU A 298 6.68 28.52 -2.81
N ARG A 299 7.59 27.52 -2.82
CA ARG A 299 8.52 27.23 -1.68
C ARG A 299 9.48 26.03 -1.84
N SER A 300 9.64 25.48 -3.05
CA SER A 300 10.42 24.25 -3.24
C SER A 300 11.93 24.55 -3.26
N PRO A 301 12.77 23.78 -2.54
CA PRO A 301 14.22 23.92 -2.67
C PRO A 301 14.65 23.62 -4.11
N VAL A 302 15.74 24.23 -4.57
CA VAL A 302 16.33 23.99 -5.88
C VAL A 302 17.82 23.69 -5.71
N SER A 303 18.25 22.53 -6.18
CA SER A 303 19.67 22.18 -6.20
C SER A 303 20.32 22.65 -7.50
N LEU A 304 21.47 23.32 -7.36
CA LEU A 304 22.29 23.80 -8.49
C LEU A 304 23.40 22.80 -8.88
N LYS A 305 23.54 21.67 -8.17
CA LYS A 305 24.55 20.64 -8.50
C LYS A 305 24.34 20.14 -9.93
N GLN A 306 25.41 20.03 -10.71
CA GLN A 306 25.34 19.56 -12.11
C GLN A 306 24.97 18.08 -12.21
N GLU A 307 25.42 17.28 -11.24
CA GLU A 307 25.19 15.84 -11.17
C GLU A 307 24.66 15.44 -9.79
N ARG A 308 23.95 14.31 -9.74
CA ARG A 308 23.48 13.68 -8.50
C ARG A 308 23.66 12.18 -8.61
N GLU A 309 24.43 11.60 -7.72
CA GLU A 309 24.42 10.14 -7.58
C GLU A 309 23.11 9.70 -6.92
N VAL A 310 22.46 8.71 -7.53
CA VAL A 310 21.17 8.17 -7.08
C VAL A 310 21.26 6.65 -7.10
N LYS A 311 20.93 6.05 -5.96
CA LYS A 311 20.64 4.61 -5.85
C LYS A 311 19.15 4.43 -6.11
N TYR A 312 18.76 3.57 -7.04
CA TYR A 312 17.35 3.41 -7.42
C TYR A 312 16.98 1.99 -7.84
N GLU A 313 15.67 1.75 -7.84
CA GLU A 313 14.99 0.55 -8.35
C GLU A 313 13.66 0.99 -8.99
N ILE A 314 13.35 0.45 -10.17
CA ILE A 314 12.04 0.62 -10.81
C ILE A 314 11.35 -0.74 -10.80
N LYS A 315 10.13 -0.77 -10.25
CA LYS A 315 9.33 -1.99 -10.11
C LYS A 315 7.95 -1.77 -10.69
N ALA A 316 7.50 -2.63 -11.59
CA ALA A 316 6.13 -2.66 -12.09
C ALA A 316 5.42 -3.93 -11.59
N GLN A 317 4.19 -3.78 -11.10
CA GLN A 317 3.35 -4.85 -10.58
C GLN A 317 2.02 -4.84 -11.32
N CYS A 318 1.53 -6.01 -11.74
CA CYS A 318 0.24 -6.17 -12.41
C CYS A 318 -0.31 -7.57 -12.18
N GLN A 319 -1.59 -7.77 -12.47
CA GLN A 319 -2.22 -9.08 -12.43
C GLN A 319 -2.27 -9.69 -13.84
N ILE A 320 -1.75 -10.91 -14.00
CA ILE A 320 -1.76 -11.70 -15.24
C ILE A 320 -2.37 -13.06 -14.89
N ASP A 321 -3.45 -13.44 -15.58
CA ASP A 321 -4.18 -14.71 -15.36
C ASP A 321 -4.53 -14.96 -13.88
N GLY A 322 -4.94 -13.90 -13.17
CA GLY A 322 -5.30 -13.95 -11.76
C GLY A 322 -4.12 -13.96 -10.78
N LYS A 323 -2.87 -14.00 -11.24
CA LYS A 323 -1.66 -13.97 -10.40
C LYS A 323 -0.97 -12.61 -10.47
N TRP A 324 -0.38 -12.20 -9.36
CA TRP A 324 0.44 -10.99 -9.32
C TRP A 324 1.85 -11.25 -9.82
N GLU A 325 2.24 -10.54 -10.87
CA GLU A 325 3.57 -10.59 -11.45
C GLU A 325 4.35 -9.30 -11.12
N GLU A 326 5.69 -9.43 -11.03
CA GLU A 326 6.60 -8.32 -10.77
C GLU A 326 7.68 -8.22 -11.86
N PHE A 327 7.87 -7.02 -12.38
CA PHE A 327 8.96 -6.69 -13.29
C PHE A 327 9.83 -5.65 -12.61
N THR A 328 11.12 -5.93 -12.42
CA THR A 328 12.02 -5.02 -11.71
C THR A 328 13.30 -4.80 -12.49
N THR A 329 13.86 -3.59 -12.37
CA THR A 329 15.29 -3.42 -12.63
C THR A 329 16.07 -4.06 -11.50
N GLU A 330 17.34 -4.36 -11.75
CA GLU A 330 18.30 -4.50 -10.66
C GLU A 330 18.38 -3.18 -9.88
N ARG A 331 18.95 -3.25 -8.67
CA ARG A 331 19.29 -2.06 -7.92
C ARG A 331 20.53 -1.43 -8.52
N LEU A 332 20.41 -0.16 -8.91
CA LEU A 332 21.45 0.54 -9.65
C LEU A 332 21.87 1.78 -8.88
N THR A 333 23.15 2.12 -8.99
CA THR A 333 23.67 3.43 -8.60
C THR A 333 24.15 4.12 -9.86
N GLN A 334 23.63 5.32 -10.12
CA GLN A 334 23.96 6.09 -11.32
C GLN A 334 24.10 7.57 -10.97
N ARG A 335 25.04 8.24 -11.63
CA ARG A 335 25.13 9.71 -11.62
C ARG A 335 24.21 10.29 -12.68
N PHE A 336 23.21 11.02 -12.21
CA PHE A 336 22.24 11.72 -13.05
C PHE A 336 22.73 13.14 -13.32
N GLY A 337 23.09 13.43 -14.56
CA GLY A 337 23.30 14.80 -15.06
C GLY A 337 22.00 15.41 -15.59
N VAL A 338 22.07 16.59 -16.21
CA VAL A 338 20.89 17.25 -16.82
C VAL A 338 20.86 17.12 -18.34
N LYS A 339 21.97 16.68 -18.95
CA LYS A 339 22.09 16.43 -20.40
C LYS A 339 22.04 14.93 -20.67
N LYS A 340 21.60 14.56 -21.88
CA LYS A 340 21.71 13.16 -22.35
C LYS A 340 23.20 12.81 -22.56
N PRO A 341 23.60 11.54 -22.32
CA PRO A 341 22.77 10.42 -21.88
C PRO A 341 22.59 10.33 -20.36
N SER A 342 23.39 11.06 -19.56
CA SER A 342 23.43 10.89 -18.10
C SER A 342 22.17 11.31 -17.37
N SER A 343 21.25 12.05 -18.01
CA SER A 343 19.98 12.43 -17.40
C SER A 343 18.96 11.30 -17.29
N LYS A 344 19.12 10.17 -18.00
CA LYS A 344 18.10 9.11 -18.07
C LYS A 344 18.53 7.84 -17.34
N SER A 345 17.62 7.20 -16.61
CA SER A 345 17.85 5.91 -15.95
C SER A 345 17.93 4.74 -16.94
N LYS A 346 18.36 3.56 -16.46
CA LYS A 346 18.09 2.29 -17.16
C LYS A 346 16.58 2.16 -17.37
N VAL A 347 16.19 1.69 -18.54
CA VAL A 347 14.78 1.49 -18.91
C VAL A 347 14.35 0.09 -18.46
N LEU A 348 13.31 0.02 -17.64
CA LEU A 348 12.60 -1.23 -17.38
C LEU A 348 11.67 -1.50 -18.57
N LYS A 349 11.91 -2.58 -19.31
CA LYS A 349 11.01 -3.06 -20.35
C LYS A 349 10.21 -4.24 -19.80
N ALA A 350 8.89 -4.24 -20.00
CA ALA A 350 8.03 -5.32 -19.55
C ALA A 350 6.95 -5.62 -20.60
N SER A 351 6.60 -6.90 -20.75
CA SER A 351 5.45 -7.33 -21.55
C SER A 351 4.28 -7.60 -20.61
N ILE A 352 3.31 -6.68 -20.57
CA ILE A 352 2.18 -6.69 -19.65
C ILE A 352 0.89 -6.71 -20.46
N PRO A 353 0.09 -7.80 -20.41
CA PRO A 353 -1.10 -7.96 -21.26
C PRO A 353 -2.31 -7.16 -20.78
N SER A 354 -2.33 -6.73 -19.52
CA SER A 354 -3.50 -6.10 -18.89
C SER A 354 -3.14 -5.01 -17.89
N VAL A 355 -4.02 -4.02 -17.81
CA VAL A 355 -4.05 -2.98 -16.77
C VAL A 355 -5.00 -3.42 -15.63
N PRO A 356 -4.89 -2.88 -14.40
CA PRO A 356 -3.97 -1.82 -13.98
C PRO A 356 -2.52 -2.25 -13.76
N ILE A 357 -1.59 -1.31 -14.01
CA ILE A 357 -0.16 -1.47 -13.74
C ILE A 357 0.25 -0.48 -12.65
N TYR A 358 0.92 -0.98 -11.62
CA TYR A 358 1.40 -0.20 -10.48
C TYR A 358 2.92 -0.12 -10.54
N VAL A 359 3.45 1.06 -10.79
CA VAL A 359 4.89 1.27 -11.00
C VAL A 359 5.46 2.06 -9.83
N THR A 360 6.44 1.50 -9.13
CA THR A 360 7.15 2.16 -8.03
C THR A 360 8.57 2.52 -8.47
N PHE A 361 8.92 3.79 -8.30
CA PHE A 361 10.27 4.32 -8.40
C PHE A 361 10.80 4.54 -6.98
N SER A 362 11.73 3.70 -6.55
CA SER A 362 12.38 3.81 -5.24
C SER A 362 13.72 4.53 -5.40
N LEU A 363 13.89 5.67 -4.74
CA LEU A 363 15.09 6.51 -4.84
C LEU A 363 15.75 6.69 -3.47
N LEU A 364 17.08 6.66 -3.44
CA LEU A 364 17.89 7.00 -2.29
C LEU A 364 19.14 7.76 -2.75
N PHE A 365 19.46 8.85 -2.06
CA PHE A 365 20.58 9.72 -2.39
C PHE A 365 21.76 9.38 -1.45
N PRO A 366 22.72 8.54 -1.90
CA PRO A 366 23.85 8.13 -1.06
C PRO A 366 24.72 9.34 -0.70
N SER A 367 25.43 9.25 0.43
CA SER A 367 26.44 10.24 0.81
C SER A 367 27.52 10.33 -0.26
N SER A 368 27.88 11.56 -0.66
CA SER A 368 28.85 11.84 -1.72
C SER A 368 30.30 11.79 -1.23
#